data_AF-A0A377XC53-F1
#
_entry.id   AF-A0A377XC53-F1
#
_cell.length_a   1.000
_cell.length_b   1.000
_cell.length_c   1.000
_cell.angle_alpha   90.00
_cell.angle_beta   90.00
_cell.angle_gamma   90.00
#
_symmetry.space_group_name_H-M   'P 1'
#
loop_
_entity.id
_entity.type
_entity.pdbx_description
1 polymer ?
#
loop_
_entity_poly.entity_id
_entity_poly.type
_entity_poly.pdbx_seq_one_letter_code
_entity_poly.pdbx_strand_id
1 'polypeptide(L)'
;MDDLTLRYFDAEMRYLREAAKAFAQAHPDRAAMLDLDKAGTPDPYVERLFEGFAFSVGRLREKIDDDLPELTEGLVSMLWPHYLRTIPSLSIVALTPTLPAMKIAETVPAGFEISSRPLGPKNTVCRYRTTRDLTLNPLAIEEAVMTAEPDGRSALRLRFACSELADWSQTDLRRLALYLGEDAVTGSALHLWLTRRQAALYLRLPGQTERVNLDGYFSPGGFSEEDRLWPKGESAFSGYQLLLEYFTFREKIYVRAAKWPGKHHPAGGDIAFHA
;
A
#
# COMPACT_ATOMS: atom_id res chain seq x y z
N MET A 1 -13.73 12.41 20.04
CA MET A 1 -12.49 11.85 20.60
C MET A 1 -12.25 12.70 21.82
N ASP A 2 -12.66 12.19 22.99
CA ASP A 2 -12.62 12.96 24.23
C ASP A 2 -11.18 13.23 24.64
N ASP A 3 -10.90 14.44 25.10
CA ASP A 3 -9.59 14.85 25.60
C ASP A 3 -9.23 14.02 26.85
N LEU A 4 -8.40 12.99 26.65
CA LEU A 4 -7.96 12.06 27.70
C LEU A 4 -7.25 12.80 28.82
N THR A 5 -6.37 13.74 28.47
CA THR A 5 -5.63 14.56 29.43
C THR A 5 -6.60 15.37 30.30
N LEU A 6 -7.66 15.94 29.72
CA LEU A 6 -8.69 16.66 30.48
C LEU A 6 -9.41 15.76 31.48
N ARG A 7 -9.72 14.51 31.12
CA ARG A 7 -10.34 13.55 32.05
C ARG A 7 -9.44 13.23 33.23
N TYR A 8 -8.15 13.01 33.00
CA TYR A 8 -7.18 12.79 34.07
C TYR A 8 -7.02 14.03 34.96
N PHE A 9 -6.96 15.21 34.35
CA PHE A 9 -6.93 16.48 35.09
C PHE A 9 -8.17 16.67 35.97
N ASP A 10 -9.37 16.47 35.43
CA ASP A 10 -10.62 16.62 36.18
C ASP A 10 -10.74 15.61 37.32
N ALA A 11 -10.24 14.38 37.12
CA ALA A 11 -10.17 13.36 38.15
C ALA A 11 -9.21 13.75 39.28
N GLU A 12 -8.02 14.26 38.95
CA GLU A 12 -7.05 14.75 39.93
C GLU A 12 -7.57 15.98 40.69
N MET A 13 -8.20 16.94 40.00
CA MET A 13 -8.81 18.11 40.65
C MET A 13 -9.92 17.71 41.62
N ARG A 14 -10.74 16.72 41.26
CA ARG A 14 -11.77 16.18 42.15
C ARG A 14 -11.15 15.52 43.38
N TYR A 15 -10.15 14.66 43.17
CA TYR A 15 -9.44 14.00 44.25
C TYR A 15 -8.78 15.02 45.20
N LEU A 16 -8.10 16.05 44.68
CA LEU A 16 -7.46 17.09 45.49
C LEU A 16 -8.47 17.86 46.33
N ARG A 17 -9.64 18.20 45.77
CA ARG A 17 -10.72 18.88 46.50
C ARG A 17 -11.30 18.01 47.61
N GLU A 18 -11.52 16.73 47.34
CA GLU A 18 -12.00 15.77 48.35
C GLU A 18 -10.97 15.54 49.45
N ALA A 19 -9.69 15.38 49.09
CA ALA A 19 -8.59 15.21 50.02
C ALA A 19 -8.35 16.46 50.88
N ALA A 20 -8.41 17.65 50.28
CA ALA A 20 -8.31 18.91 51.01
C ALA A 20 -9.43 19.04 52.04
N LYS A 21 -10.68 18.69 51.69
CA LYS A 21 -11.82 18.69 52.61
C LYS A 21 -11.67 17.66 53.73
N ALA A 22 -11.17 16.46 53.44
CA ALA A 22 -10.92 15.45 54.45
C ALA A 22 -9.80 15.87 55.42
N PHE A 23 -8.73 16.49 54.90
CA PHE A 23 -7.62 17.02 55.70
C PHE A 23 -8.06 18.16 56.62
N ALA A 24 -8.86 19.08 56.09
CA ALA A 24 -9.54 20.15 56.82
C ALA A 24 -10.29 19.64 58.05
N GLN A 25 -11.14 18.62 57.86
CA GLN A 25 -11.92 18.02 58.94
C GLN A 25 -11.06 17.31 59.99
N ALA A 26 -9.97 16.67 59.58
CA ALA A 26 -9.10 15.90 60.48
C ALA A 26 -8.10 16.79 61.25
N HIS A 27 -7.68 17.92 60.68
CA HIS A 27 -6.62 18.77 61.21
C HIS A 27 -6.96 20.27 61.12
N PRO A 28 -7.96 20.75 61.88
CA PRO A 28 -8.44 22.13 61.79
C PRO A 28 -7.35 23.17 62.08
N ASP A 29 -6.46 22.91 63.05
CA ASP A 29 -5.38 23.83 63.39
C ASP A 29 -4.41 24.08 62.22
N ARG A 30 -4.19 23.06 61.37
CA ARG A 30 -3.30 23.16 60.20
C ARG A 30 -4.03 23.67 58.96
N ALA A 31 -5.30 23.29 58.80
CA ALA A 31 -6.12 23.75 57.69
C ALA A 31 -6.45 25.25 57.78
N ALA A 32 -6.56 25.79 59.00
CA ALA A 32 -6.64 27.24 59.25
C ALA A 32 -5.38 28.01 58.78
N MET A 33 -4.20 27.40 58.77
CA MET A 33 -2.98 28.01 58.21
C MET A 33 -2.95 28.03 56.68
N LEU A 34 -3.71 27.14 56.05
CA LEU A 34 -3.77 26.96 54.59
C LEU A 34 -5.05 27.53 53.98
N ASP A 35 -5.89 28.20 54.79
CA ASP A 35 -7.21 28.74 54.41
C ASP A 35 -8.14 27.72 53.73
N LEU A 36 -8.01 26.43 54.06
CA LEU A 36 -8.83 25.35 53.50
C LEU A 36 -10.23 25.26 54.13
N ASP A 37 -10.41 25.86 55.31
CA ASP A 37 -11.63 25.75 56.14
C ASP A 37 -12.59 26.95 56.01
N LYS A 38 -12.18 28.04 55.36
CA LYS A 38 -12.99 29.27 55.28
C LYS A 38 -14.00 29.17 54.14
N ALA A 39 -15.28 29.41 54.44
CA ALA A 39 -16.32 29.59 53.43
C ALA A 39 -16.12 30.94 52.72
N GLY A 40 -15.30 30.96 51.67
CA GLY A 40 -14.98 32.13 50.86
C GLY A 40 -14.26 31.73 49.57
N THR A 41 -13.98 32.71 48.70
CA THR A 41 -13.23 32.46 47.46
C THR A 41 -11.82 31.95 47.80
N PRO A 42 -11.41 30.77 47.32
CA PRO A 42 -10.06 30.26 47.51
C PRO A 42 -9.01 31.28 47.06
N ASP A 43 -7.83 31.29 47.69
CA ASP A 43 -6.70 32.07 47.17
C ASP A 43 -6.43 31.62 45.72
N PRO A 44 -6.52 32.53 44.72
CA PRO A 44 -6.26 32.19 43.33
C PRO A 44 -4.89 31.57 43.08
N TYR A 45 -3.89 31.87 43.90
CA TYR A 45 -2.55 31.28 43.76
C TYR A 45 -2.49 29.83 44.25
N VAL A 46 -3.25 29.49 45.29
CA VAL A 46 -3.37 28.10 45.80
C VAL A 46 -4.17 27.25 44.83
N GLU A 47 -5.25 27.79 44.27
CA GLU A 47 -6.05 27.08 43.25
C GLU A 47 -5.21 26.80 41.99
N ARG A 48 -4.46 27.80 41.50
CA ARG A 48 -3.54 27.61 40.37
C ARG A 48 -2.41 26.62 40.66
N LEU A 49 -1.96 26.53 41.91
CA LEU A 49 -0.99 25.51 42.32
C LEU A 49 -1.61 24.11 42.25
N PHE A 50 -2.85 23.94 42.71
CA PHE A 50 -3.57 22.66 42.60
C PHE A 50 -3.84 22.29 41.15
N GLU A 51 -4.20 23.25 40.29
CA GLU A 51 -4.34 23.03 38.85
C GLU A 51 -3.01 22.55 38.23
N GLY A 52 -1.89 23.22 38.53
CA GLY A 52 -0.57 22.81 38.04
C GLY A 52 -0.14 21.41 38.52
N PHE A 53 -0.45 21.08 39.77
CA PHE A 53 -0.19 19.76 40.34
C PHE A 53 -1.08 18.69 39.70
N ALA A 54 -2.39 18.93 39.60
CA ALA A 54 -3.35 18.03 38.97
C ALA A 54 -3.00 17.78 37.50
N PHE A 55 -2.55 18.79 36.77
CA PHE A 55 -2.08 18.63 35.39
C PHE A 55 -0.85 17.72 35.32
N SER A 56 0.14 17.93 36.21
CA SER A 56 1.37 17.15 36.21
C SER A 56 1.13 15.68 36.59
N VAL A 57 0.34 15.43 37.64
CA VAL A 57 -0.01 14.07 38.09
C VAL A 57 -0.98 13.40 37.12
N GLY A 58 -1.91 14.15 36.54
CA GLY A 58 -2.82 13.66 35.50
C GLY A 58 -2.06 13.13 34.29
N ARG A 59 -1.06 13.87 33.79
CA ARG A 59 -0.18 13.39 32.71
C ARG A 59 0.69 12.20 33.11
N LEU A 60 1.14 12.15 34.37
CA LEU A 60 1.89 11.01 34.88
C LEU A 60 1.03 9.75 34.91
N ARG A 61 -0.21 9.85 35.40
CA ARG A 61 -1.17 8.74 35.42
C ARG A 61 -1.60 8.34 34.02
N GLU A 62 -1.87 9.30 33.14
CA GLU A 62 -2.12 9.05 31.72
C GLU A 62 -0.99 8.23 31.12
N LYS A 63 0.28 8.61 31.37
CA LYS A 63 1.45 7.86 30.89
C LYS A 63 1.60 6.47 31.52
N ILE A 64 1.24 6.30 32.79
CA ILE A 64 1.29 5.00 33.48
C ILE A 64 0.20 4.07 32.93
N ASP A 65 -1.01 4.59 32.76
CA ASP A 65 -2.17 3.86 32.25
C ASP A 65 -2.05 3.55 30.74
N ASP A 66 -1.21 4.30 30.00
CA ASP A 66 -0.83 3.99 28.60
C ASP A 66 0.10 2.74 28.49
N ASP A 67 0.28 2.01 29.59
CA ASP A 67 0.75 0.61 29.73
C ASP A 67 1.99 0.25 28.89
N LEU A 68 3.16 0.77 29.32
CA LEU A 68 4.52 0.44 28.87
C LEU A 68 4.65 0.09 27.36
N PRO A 69 4.27 1.01 26.44
CA PRO A 69 4.49 0.81 25.01
C PRO A 69 5.98 0.60 24.74
N GLU A 70 6.87 1.23 25.51
CA GLU A 70 8.31 1.08 25.32
C GLU A 70 8.80 -0.37 25.52
N LEU A 71 8.13 -1.16 26.35
CA LEU A 71 8.44 -2.57 26.56
C LEU A 71 7.78 -3.46 25.50
N THR A 72 6.48 -3.27 25.26
CA THR A 72 5.69 -4.10 24.35
C THR A 72 6.10 -3.85 22.90
N GLU A 73 6.31 -2.61 22.48
CA GLU A 73 6.84 -2.24 21.16
C GLU A 73 8.23 -2.84 20.94
N GLY A 74 9.11 -2.78 21.94
CA GLY A 74 10.43 -3.38 21.88
C GLY A 74 10.36 -4.89 21.59
N LEU A 75 9.52 -5.62 22.33
CA LEU A 75 9.29 -7.06 22.12
C LEU A 75 8.65 -7.35 20.76
N VAL A 76 7.62 -6.59 20.37
CA VAL A 76 6.95 -6.74 19.08
C VAL A 76 7.90 -6.45 17.94
N SER A 77 8.81 -5.48 18.05
CA SER A 77 9.78 -5.18 17.00
C SER A 77 10.76 -6.33 16.72
N MET A 78 11.10 -7.13 17.73
CA MET A 78 11.96 -8.30 17.58
C MET A 78 11.26 -9.46 16.87
N LEU A 79 9.96 -9.64 17.14
CA LEU A 79 9.14 -10.69 16.53
C LEU A 79 8.60 -10.28 15.14
N TRP A 80 8.26 -9.00 14.97
CA TRP A 80 7.51 -8.42 13.87
C TRP A 80 8.04 -7.03 13.49
N PRO A 81 9.22 -6.95 12.87
CA PRO A 81 9.91 -5.67 12.62
C PRO A 81 9.16 -4.70 11.70
N HIS A 82 8.12 -5.18 11.01
CA HIS A 82 7.34 -4.41 10.04
C HIS A 82 6.08 -3.77 10.63
N TYR A 83 5.61 -4.21 11.81
CA TYR A 83 4.32 -3.79 12.36
C TYR A 83 4.32 -2.37 12.95
N LEU A 84 5.47 -1.91 13.42
CA LEU A 84 5.64 -0.57 14.01
C LEU A 84 6.15 0.46 12.99
N ARG A 85 6.27 0.09 11.72
CA ARG A 85 6.75 0.99 10.67
C ARG A 85 5.57 1.60 9.94
N THR A 86 5.63 2.92 9.75
CA THR A 86 4.66 3.61 8.90
C THR A 86 4.77 3.10 7.47
N ILE A 87 3.63 2.79 6.85
CA ILE A 87 3.56 2.44 5.44
C ILE A 87 3.53 3.75 4.63
N PRO A 88 4.50 3.98 3.72
CA PRO A 88 4.51 5.18 2.89
C PRO A 88 3.35 5.16 1.88
N SER A 89 3.08 6.29 1.23
CA SER A 89 2.15 6.31 0.09
C SER A 89 2.68 5.47 -1.07
N LEU A 90 1.76 4.83 -1.80
CA LEU A 90 2.04 3.92 -2.90
C LEU A 90 1.16 4.25 -4.10
N SER A 91 1.63 3.97 -5.30
CA SER A 91 0.86 4.13 -6.53
C SER A 91 1.40 3.22 -7.63
N ILE A 92 0.53 2.81 -8.55
CA ILE A 92 0.92 2.15 -9.78
C ILE A 92 1.18 3.23 -10.84
N VAL A 93 2.32 3.15 -11.50
CA VAL A 93 2.72 4.09 -12.55
C VAL A 93 3.04 3.32 -13.83
N ALA A 94 2.55 3.83 -14.96
CA ALA A 94 2.88 3.31 -16.27
C ALA A 94 4.08 4.08 -16.85
N LEU A 95 5.13 3.35 -17.23
CA LEU A 95 6.27 3.88 -17.97
C LEU A 95 6.11 3.47 -19.44
N THR A 96 5.63 4.39 -20.27
CA THR A 96 5.36 4.13 -21.69
C THR A 96 6.56 4.58 -22.53
N PRO A 97 7.29 3.65 -23.18
CA PRO A 97 8.41 4.01 -24.05
C PRO A 97 7.91 4.68 -25.33
N THR A 98 8.77 5.46 -25.99
CA THR A 98 8.51 6.00 -27.32
C THR A 98 8.65 4.90 -28.37
N LEU A 99 7.56 4.17 -28.61
CA LEU A 99 7.53 2.95 -29.45
C LEU A 99 8.24 3.10 -30.80
N PRO A 100 8.02 4.15 -31.62
CA PRO A 100 8.62 4.20 -32.97
C PRO A 100 10.16 4.22 -32.96
N ALA A 101 10.77 4.66 -31.86
CA ALA A 101 12.23 4.74 -31.72
C ALA A 101 12.83 3.50 -31.03
N MET A 102 12.00 2.59 -30.50
CA MET A 102 12.46 1.48 -29.67
C MET A 102 12.80 0.26 -30.54
N LYS A 103 14.07 -0.16 -30.51
CA LYS A 103 14.57 -1.30 -31.28
C LYS A 103 14.62 -2.59 -30.45
N ILE A 104 15.06 -2.50 -29.19
CA ILE A 104 15.27 -3.64 -28.30
C ILE A 104 14.53 -3.42 -26.98
N ALA A 105 14.31 -4.49 -26.23
CA ALA A 105 13.80 -4.38 -24.87
C ALA A 105 14.83 -3.72 -23.94
N GLU A 106 14.35 -2.84 -23.06
CA GLU A 106 15.18 -2.15 -22.07
C GLU A 106 14.70 -2.48 -20.66
N THR A 107 15.62 -2.70 -19.73
CA THR A 107 15.26 -2.97 -18.33
C THR A 107 15.48 -1.73 -17.48
N VAL A 108 14.40 -1.24 -16.88
CA VAL A 108 14.44 -0.21 -15.85
C VAL A 108 14.66 -0.91 -14.52
N PRO A 109 15.77 -0.63 -13.80
CA PRO A 109 16.06 -1.31 -12.54
C PRO A 109 15.08 -0.90 -11.44
N ALA A 110 14.93 -1.76 -10.44
CA ALA A 110 14.33 -1.41 -9.17
C ALA A 110 15.05 -0.19 -8.56
N GLY A 111 14.29 0.67 -7.90
CA GLY A 111 14.80 1.92 -7.33
C GLY A 111 14.77 3.12 -8.29
N PHE A 112 14.31 2.95 -9.53
CA PHE A 112 14.16 4.06 -10.48
C PHE A 112 13.23 5.13 -9.90
N GLU A 113 13.73 6.36 -9.82
CA GLU A 113 13.06 7.43 -9.07
C GLU A 113 12.11 8.23 -9.97
N ILE A 114 10.90 8.47 -9.46
CA ILE A 114 9.83 9.19 -10.13
C ILE A 114 9.37 10.31 -9.20
N SER A 115 9.46 11.55 -9.68
CA SER A 115 9.05 12.73 -8.91
C SER A 115 7.62 13.14 -9.24
N SER A 116 6.84 13.49 -8.23
CA SER A 116 5.53 14.08 -8.41
C SER A 116 5.63 15.52 -8.93
N ARG A 117 4.51 16.06 -9.39
CA ARG A 117 4.35 17.52 -9.49
C ARG A 117 4.42 18.13 -8.09
N PRO A 118 4.82 19.40 -7.94
CA PRO A 118 4.76 20.09 -6.65
C PRO A 118 3.35 20.11 -6.07
N LEU A 119 3.21 19.77 -4.79
CA LEU A 119 1.93 19.65 -4.09
C LEU A 119 1.82 20.65 -2.94
N GLY A 120 0.61 21.20 -2.79
CA GLY A 120 0.24 22.06 -1.66
C GLY A 120 0.91 23.43 -1.63
N PRO A 121 0.64 24.23 -0.59
CA PRO A 121 1.12 25.62 -0.49
C PRO A 121 2.65 25.74 -0.37
N LYS A 122 3.32 24.67 0.08
CA LYS A 122 4.78 24.60 0.22
C LYS A 122 5.49 24.01 -1.02
N ASN A 123 4.77 23.71 -2.10
CA ASN A 123 5.33 23.13 -3.33
C ASN A 123 6.19 21.88 -3.09
N THR A 124 5.73 20.99 -2.21
CA THR A 124 6.49 19.78 -1.84
C THR A 124 6.46 18.76 -2.97
N VAL A 125 7.61 18.16 -3.29
CA VAL A 125 7.74 17.11 -4.32
C VAL A 125 7.90 15.76 -3.64
N CYS A 126 7.01 14.83 -3.94
CA CYS A 126 7.10 13.44 -3.48
C CYS A 126 7.99 12.64 -4.44
N ARG A 127 8.93 11.89 -3.88
CA ARG A 127 9.82 10.99 -4.64
C ARG A 127 9.39 9.55 -4.42
N TYR A 128 8.95 8.91 -5.50
CA TYR A 128 8.59 7.50 -5.54
C TYR A 128 9.71 6.70 -6.19
N ARG A 129 9.80 5.40 -5.89
CA ARG A 129 10.76 4.49 -6.50
C ARG A 129 10.08 3.22 -6.97
N THR A 130 10.51 2.69 -8.10
CA THR A 130 10.08 1.36 -8.54
C THR A 130 10.54 0.31 -7.54
N THR A 131 9.69 -0.68 -7.24
CA THR A 131 10.00 -1.74 -6.27
C THR A 131 10.62 -2.98 -6.92
N ARG A 132 10.56 -3.07 -8.25
CA ARG A 132 11.01 -4.21 -9.04
C ARG A 132 11.63 -3.76 -10.35
N ASP A 133 12.42 -4.64 -10.94
CA ASP A 133 12.92 -4.48 -12.31
C ASP A 133 11.73 -4.56 -13.29
N LEU A 134 11.70 -3.64 -14.24
CA LEU A 134 10.67 -3.55 -15.26
C LEU A 134 11.33 -3.65 -16.64
N THR A 135 10.95 -4.68 -17.41
CA THR A 135 11.33 -4.78 -18.82
C THR A 135 10.34 -4.03 -19.70
N LEU A 136 10.78 -2.92 -20.27
CA LEU A 136 10.09 -2.20 -21.32
C LEU A 136 10.31 -2.92 -22.65
N ASN A 137 9.23 -3.36 -23.27
CA ASN A 137 9.27 -4.02 -24.57
C ASN A 137 8.85 -3.04 -25.68
N PRO A 138 9.28 -3.24 -26.94
CA PRO A 138 8.86 -2.45 -28.10
C PRO A 138 7.42 -2.75 -28.55
N LEU A 139 6.50 -2.91 -27.60
CA LEU A 139 5.08 -3.19 -27.79
C LEU A 139 4.23 -2.42 -26.78
N ALA A 140 3.03 -2.02 -27.19
CA ALA A 140 2.02 -1.46 -26.31
C ALA A 140 0.63 -2.00 -26.66
N ILE A 141 -0.25 -2.02 -25.67
CA ILE A 141 -1.66 -2.34 -25.89
C ILE A 141 -2.32 -1.11 -26.52
N GLU A 142 -2.86 -1.27 -27.71
CA GLU A 142 -3.60 -0.24 -28.42
C GLU A 142 -5.11 -0.35 -28.11
N GLU A 143 -5.60 -1.58 -27.95
CA GLU A 143 -7.02 -1.83 -27.74
C GLU A 143 -7.24 -3.07 -26.87
N ALA A 144 -8.27 -3.04 -26.03
CA ALA A 144 -8.72 -4.16 -25.23
C ALA A 144 -10.25 -4.27 -25.33
N VAL A 145 -10.76 -5.37 -25.87
CA VAL A 145 -12.18 -5.57 -26.15
C VAL A 145 -12.65 -6.90 -25.58
N MET A 146 -13.76 -6.89 -24.84
CA MET A 146 -14.47 -8.10 -24.49
C MET A 146 -15.42 -8.49 -25.64
N THR A 147 -15.32 -9.71 -26.10
CA THR A 147 -16.10 -10.27 -27.21
C THR A 147 -16.65 -11.64 -26.84
N ALA A 148 -17.58 -12.15 -27.64
CA ALA A 148 -18.05 -13.51 -27.55
C ALA A 148 -17.65 -14.27 -28.81
N GLU A 149 -17.17 -15.49 -28.64
CA GLU A 149 -16.93 -16.41 -29.74
C GLU A 149 -18.24 -16.99 -30.28
N PRO A 150 -18.26 -17.48 -31.53
CA PRO A 150 -19.44 -18.13 -32.11
C PRO A 150 -19.94 -19.35 -31.32
N ASP A 151 -19.07 -19.97 -30.51
CA ASP A 151 -19.41 -21.09 -29.63
C ASP A 151 -19.97 -20.67 -28.26
N GLY A 152 -20.15 -19.36 -28.02
CA GLY A 152 -20.72 -18.80 -26.80
C GLY A 152 -19.71 -18.51 -25.69
N ARG A 153 -18.41 -18.80 -25.89
CA ARG A 153 -17.37 -18.47 -24.89
C ARG A 153 -17.03 -16.98 -24.89
N SER A 154 -16.68 -16.45 -23.71
CA SER A 154 -16.19 -15.08 -23.60
C SER A 154 -14.72 -14.99 -24.03
N ALA A 155 -14.37 -13.91 -24.71
CA ALA A 155 -13.05 -13.70 -25.25
C ALA A 155 -12.56 -12.27 -25.03
N LEU A 156 -11.42 -12.12 -24.35
CA LEU A 156 -10.71 -10.86 -24.24
C LEU A 156 -9.77 -10.73 -25.44
N ARG A 157 -9.97 -9.73 -26.30
CA ARG A 157 -9.07 -9.42 -27.41
C ARG A 157 -8.21 -8.22 -27.04
N LEU A 158 -6.89 -8.39 -27.06
CA LEU A 158 -5.91 -7.31 -26.91
C LEU A 158 -5.19 -7.09 -28.24
N ARG A 159 -5.29 -5.88 -28.77
CA ARG A 159 -4.54 -5.44 -29.96
C ARG A 159 -3.24 -4.80 -29.52
N PHE A 160 -2.13 -5.24 -30.08
CA PHE A 160 -0.81 -4.70 -29.75
C PHE A 160 -0.24 -3.90 -30.92
N ALA A 161 0.10 -2.64 -30.64
CA ALA A 161 0.96 -1.85 -31.50
C ALA A 161 2.41 -2.21 -31.22
N CYS A 162 3.20 -2.35 -32.27
CA CYS A 162 4.59 -2.78 -32.20
C CYS A 162 5.49 -1.79 -32.95
N SER A 163 6.72 -1.60 -32.47
CA SER A 163 7.71 -0.79 -33.19
C SER A 163 8.09 -1.42 -34.53
N GLU A 164 8.15 -0.61 -35.59
CA GLU A 164 8.63 -1.04 -36.91
C GLU A 164 10.12 -1.43 -36.89
N LEU A 165 10.88 -0.89 -35.94
CA LEU A 165 12.30 -1.15 -35.77
C LEU A 165 12.58 -2.32 -34.83
N ALA A 166 11.56 -2.96 -34.25
CA ALA A 166 11.72 -3.98 -33.21
C ALA A 166 12.53 -5.19 -33.71
N ASP A 167 13.60 -5.52 -32.97
CA ASP A 167 14.31 -6.79 -33.11
C ASP A 167 13.70 -7.83 -32.16
N TRP A 168 12.80 -8.64 -32.71
CA TRP A 168 12.13 -9.72 -31.97
C TRP A 168 13.04 -10.88 -31.60
N SER A 169 14.24 -10.98 -32.18
CA SER A 169 15.20 -12.01 -31.79
C SER A 169 15.84 -11.72 -30.42
N GLN A 170 15.85 -10.45 -30.02
CA GLN A 170 16.43 -9.97 -28.76
C GLN A 170 15.38 -9.62 -27.71
N THR A 171 14.10 -9.64 -28.07
CA THR A 171 13.00 -9.28 -27.18
C THR A 171 12.40 -10.53 -26.52
N ASP A 172 12.59 -10.69 -25.21
CA ASP A 172 12.04 -11.81 -24.47
C ASP A 172 10.62 -11.52 -23.96
N LEU A 173 9.63 -12.08 -24.65
CA LEU A 173 8.22 -11.95 -24.27
C LEU A 173 7.73 -13.05 -23.32
N ARG A 174 8.59 -13.99 -22.91
CA ARG A 174 8.18 -15.16 -22.09
C ARG A 174 7.56 -14.80 -20.74
N ARG A 175 7.76 -13.56 -20.26
CA ARG A 175 7.27 -13.04 -18.97
C ARG A 175 6.57 -11.69 -19.14
N LEU A 176 5.68 -11.56 -20.12
CA LEU A 176 4.92 -10.33 -20.31
C LEU A 176 3.98 -10.07 -19.12
N ALA A 177 4.22 -9.00 -18.38
CA ALA A 177 3.39 -8.59 -17.25
C ALA A 177 2.27 -7.65 -17.74
N LEU A 178 1.02 -8.00 -17.42
CA LEU A 178 -0.17 -7.21 -17.74
C LEU A 178 -0.84 -6.76 -16.43
N TYR A 179 -0.98 -5.44 -16.28
CA TYR A 179 -1.77 -4.85 -15.21
C TYR A 179 -3.25 -4.78 -15.65
N LEU A 180 -4.17 -5.16 -14.77
CA LEU A 180 -5.58 -5.37 -15.11
C LEU A 180 -6.48 -4.15 -14.82
N GLY A 181 -5.87 -2.99 -14.59
CA GLY A 181 -6.57 -1.75 -14.28
C GLY A 181 -6.87 -1.58 -12.79
N GLU A 182 -7.46 -0.43 -12.47
CA GLU A 182 -7.68 0.02 -11.09
C GLU A 182 -9.03 -0.44 -10.52
N ASP A 183 -10.00 -0.80 -11.37
CA ASP A 183 -11.32 -1.24 -10.90
C ASP A 183 -11.23 -2.62 -10.24
N ALA A 184 -11.49 -2.66 -8.93
CA ALA A 184 -11.32 -3.86 -8.13
C ALA A 184 -12.23 -5.01 -8.59
N VAL A 185 -13.44 -4.73 -9.06
CA VAL A 185 -14.42 -5.74 -9.47
C VAL A 185 -13.99 -6.37 -10.80
N THR A 186 -13.81 -5.54 -11.82
CA THR A 186 -13.43 -5.97 -13.17
C THR A 186 -12.03 -6.59 -13.18
N GLY A 187 -11.06 -5.94 -12.53
CA GLY A 187 -9.69 -6.43 -12.43
C GLY A 187 -9.61 -7.80 -11.74
N SER A 188 -10.38 -8.02 -10.66
CA SER A 188 -10.41 -9.32 -9.97
C SER A 188 -11.09 -10.40 -10.79
N ALA A 189 -12.17 -10.07 -11.50
CA ALA A 189 -12.84 -11.00 -12.41
C ALA A 189 -11.93 -11.40 -13.58
N LEU A 190 -11.28 -10.42 -14.23
CA LEU A 190 -10.28 -10.66 -15.27
C LEU A 190 -9.11 -11.49 -14.77
N HIS A 191 -8.63 -11.22 -13.55
CA HIS A 191 -7.56 -12.00 -12.93
C HIS A 191 -7.94 -13.47 -12.81
N LEU A 192 -9.16 -13.76 -12.30
CA LEU A 192 -9.66 -15.13 -12.20
C LEU A 192 -9.82 -15.78 -13.58
N TRP A 193 -10.39 -15.06 -14.55
CA TRP A 193 -10.63 -15.57 -15.89
C TRP A 193 -9.32 -15.95 -16.59
N LEU A 194 -8.32 -15.07 -16.56
CA LEU A 194 -7.03 -15.30 -17.21
C LEU A 194 -6.22 -16.40 -16.51
N THR A 195 -6.21 -16.46 -15.17
CA THR A 195 -5.32 -17.39 -14.45
C THR A 195 -5.93 -18.77 -14.19
N ARG A 196 -7.25 -18.91 -14.12
CA ARG A 196 -7.92 -20.16 -13.71
C ARG A 196 -8.98 -20.67 -14.68
N ARG A 197 -9.51 -19.82 -15.56
CA ARG A 197 -10.56 -20.21 -16.52
C ARG A 197 -10.10 -20.16 -17.97
N GLN A 198 -8.84 -19.82 -18.24
CA GLN A 198 -8.33 -19.77 -19.61
C GLN A 198 -8.55 -21.11 -20.33
N ALA A 199 -9.31 -21.06 -21.41
CA ALA A 199 -9.60 -22.22 -22.25
C ALA A 199 -8.59 -22.37 -23.39
N ALA A 200 -8.23 -21.25 -24.02
CA ALA A 200 -7.29 -21.23 -25.14
C ALA A 200 -6.67 -19.83 -25.32
N LEU A 201 -5.49 -19.80 -25.94
CA LEU A 201 -4.78 -18.59 -26.32
C LEU A 201 -4.55 -18.60 -27.82
N TYR A 202 -4.87 -17.51 -28.50
CA TYR A 202 -4.59 -17.38 -29.92
C TYR A 202 -3.90 -16.06 -30.26
N LEU A 203 -3.02 -16.13 -31.26
CA LEU A 203 -2.34 -15.00 -31.85
C LEU A 203 -2.79 -14.84 -33.30
N ARG A 204 -3.24 -13.66 -33.67
CA ARG A 204 -3.50 -13.27 -35.05
C ARG A 204 -2.42 -12.31 -35.51
N LEU A 205 -1.68 -12.72 -36.54
CA LEU A 205 -0.67 -11.88 -37.19
C LEU A 205 -1.31 -10.98 -38.26
N PRO A 206 -0.72 -9.81 -38.54
CA PRO A 206 -1.20 -8.89 -39.56
C PRO A 206 -1.13 -9.56 -40.92
N GLY A 207 -2.16 -9.34 -41.73
CA GLY A 207 -2.29 -9.99 -43.04
C GLY A 207 -2.73 -11.45 -43.00
N GLN A 208 -2.87 -12.06 -41.81
CA GLN A 208 -3.47 -13.38 -41.64
C GLN A 208 -4.90 -13.26 -41.15
N THR A 209 -5.84 -13.91 -41.84
CA THR A 209 -7.23 -14.00 -41.41
C THR A 209 -7.39 -15.05 -40.31
N GLU A 210 -6.59 -16.11 -40.35
CA GLU A 210 -6.63 -17.19 -39.37
C GLU A 210 -5.82 -16.88 -38.12
N ARG A 211 -6.31 -17.42 -37.00
CA ARG A 211 -5.67 -17.31 -35.68
C ARG A 211 -4.82 -18.54 -35.40
N VAL A 212 -3.62 -18.34 -34.86
CA VAL A 212 -2.69 -19.42 -34.50
C VAL A 212 -2.86 -19.74 -33.02
N ASN A 213 -3.05 -21.01 -32.68
CA ASN A 213 -3.12 -21.46 -31.29
C ASN A 213 -1.73 -21.39 -30.64
N LEU A 214 -1.66 -20.83 -29.43
CA LEU A 214 -0.44 -20.73 -28.63
C LEU A 214 -0.52 -21.59 -27.37
N ASP A 215 0.52 -22.40 -27.14
CA ASP A 215 0.72 -23.10 -25.87
C ASP A 215 1.28 -22.15 -24.80
N GLY A 216 0.43 -21.24 -24.31
CA GLY A 216 0.74 -20.27 -23.27
C GLY A 216 -0.37 -20.13 -22.23
N TYR A 217 -0.02 -19.72 -21.02
CA TYR A 217 -0.96 -19.56 -19.92
C TYR A 217 -0.66 -18.32 -19.08
N PHE A 218 -1.63 -17.82 -18.32
CA PHE A 218 -1.37 -16.76 -17.34
C PHE A 218 -1.10 -17.30 -15.95
N SER A 219 -0.12 -16.70 -15.29
CA SER A 219 0.21 -16.94 -13.89
C SER A 219 0.02 -15.65 -13.07
N PRO A 220 -0.35 -15.74 -11.79
CA PRO A 220 -0.44 -14.57 -10.93
C PRO A 220 0.96 -13.94 -10.70
N GLY A 221 0.99 -12.61 -10.72
CA GLY A 221 2.12 -11.76 -10.35
C GLY A 221 1.82 -10.97 -9.08
N GLY A 222 2.86 -10.49 -8.40
CA GLY A 222 2.72 -9.71 -7.17
C GLY A 222 2.85 -10.53 -5.87
N PHE A 223 3.01 -11.85 -5.98
CA PHE A 223 3.15 -12.76 -4.83
C PHE A 223 4.57 -13.33 -4.67
N SER A 224 5.46 -13.05 -5.62
CA SER A 224 6.83 -13.58 -5.58
C SER A 224 7.75 -12.73 -4.72
N GLU A 225 8.90 -13.28 -4.33
CA GLU A 225 9.88 -12.53 -3.54
C GLU A 225 10.47 -11.33 -4.28
N GLU A 226 10.53 -11.41 -5.62
CA GLU A 226 10.97 -10.33 -6.52
C GLU A 226 9.96 -9.17 -6.58
N ASP A 227 8.70 -9.42 -6.19
CA ASP A 227 7.63 -8.43 -6.28
C ASP A 227 7.43 -7.65 -4.98
N ARG A 228 8.20 -7.91 -3.92
CA ARG A 228 7.99 -7.31 -2.59
C ARG A 228 7.95 -5.77 -2.63
N LEU A 229 6.99 -5.17 -1.94
CA LEU A 229 6.89 -3.71 -1.86
C LEU A 229 7.90 -3.11 -0.88
N TRP A 230 8.16 -3.84 0.21
CA TRP A 230 9.09 -3.44 1.25
C TRP A 230 10.19 -4.49 1.44
N PRO A 231 11.41 -4.04 1.81
CA PRO A 231 12.50 -4.94 2.19
C PRO A 231 12.04 -5.86 3.33
N LYS A 232 12.19 -7.16 3.11
CA LYS A 232 11.89 -8.18 4.11
C LYS A 232 12.99 -8.18 5.17
N GLY A 233 12.62 -8.22 6.45
CA GLY A 233 13.58 -8.50 7.53
C GLY A 233 14.03 -9.95 7.45
N GLU A 234 15.32 -10.23 7.65
CA GLU A 234 15.90 -11.58 7.50
C GLU A 234 15.16 -12.67 8.31
N SER A 235 14.57 -12.28 9.45
CA SER A 235 13.83 -13.16 10.36
C SER A 235 12.31 -13.22 10.13
N ALA A 236 11.74 -12.43 9.21
CA ALA A 236 10.29 -12.33 9.05
C ALA A 236 9.70 -13.48 8.22
N PHE A 237 8.53 -14.00 8.58
CA PHE A 237 7.79 -14.95 7.75
C PHE A 237 7.11 -14.22 6.57
N SER A 238 7.27 -14.74 5.35
CA SER A 238 6.75 -14.07 4.13
C SER A 238 5.22 -14.00 4.06
N GLY A 239 4.51 -14.93 4.71
CA GLY A 239 3.04 -14.95 4.69
C GLY A 239 2.40 -13.72 5.32
N TYR A 240 3.01 -13.15 6.36
CA TYR A 240 2.48 -11.94 6.98
C TYR A 240 2.70 -10.69 6.13
N GLN A 241 3.80 -10.64 5.39
CA GLN A 241 4.04 -9.58 4.41
C GLN A 241 2.98 -9.63 3.30
N LEU A 242 2.66 -10.83 2.78
CA LEU A 242 1.62 -10.98 1.76
C LEU A 242 0.23 -10.55 2.29
N LEU A 243 -0.09 -10.88 3.55
CA LEU A 243 -1.33 -10.46 4.18
C LEU A 243 -1.41 -8.93 4.27
N LEU A 244 -0.34 -8.29 4.75
CA LEU A 244 -0.25 -6.84 4.85
C LEU A 244 -0.37 -6.17 3.48
N GLU A 245 0.40 -6.62 2.50
CA GLU A 245 0.35 -6.11 1.12
C GLU A 245 -1.04 -6.27 0.50
N TYR A 246 -1.73 -7.39 0.77
CA TYR A 246 -3.08 -7.63 0.27
C TYR A 246 -4.11 -6.64 0.83
N PHE A 247 -4.04 -6.33 2.14
CA PHE A 247 -4.98 -5.42 2.77
C PHE A 247 -4.62 -3.94 2.58
N THR A 248 -3.35 -3.61 2.35
CA THR A 248 -2.91 -2.21 2.19
C THR A 248 -2.85 -1.75 0.75
N PHE A 249 -2.40 -2.60 -0.19
CA PHE A 249 -2.19 -2.21 -1.58
C PHE A 249 -2.45 -3.38 -2.53
N ARG A 250 -3.74 -3.74 -2.64
CA ARG A 250 -4.21 -4.86 -3.46
C ARG A 250 -3.93 -4.66 -4.94
N GLU A 251 -3.85 -3.42 -5.39
CA GLU A 251 -3.52 -2.97 -6.75
C GLU A 251 -2.14 -3.46 -7.21
N LYS A 252 -1.30 -3.95 -6.30
CA LYS A 252 -0.07 -4.66 -6.64
C LYS A 252 -0.30 -5.89 -7.53
N ILE A 253 -1.46 -6.55 -7.46
CA ILE A 253 -1.70 -7.82 -8.13
C ILE A 253 -1.84 -7.62 -9.64
N TYR A 254 -1.10 -8.41 -10.42
CA TYR A 254 -1.13 -8.40 -11.88
C TYR A 254 -1.03 -9.82 -12.43
N VAL A 255 -1.09 -10.00 -13.76
CA VAL A 255 -0.90 -11.32 -14.39
C VAL A 255 0.36 -11.34 -15.26
N ARG A 256 1.03 -12.48 -15.30
CA ARG A 256 2.17 -12.75 -16.19
C ARG A 256 1.77 -13.78 -17.22
N ALA A 257 1.87 -13.43 -18.50
CA ALA A 257 1.82 -14.42 -19.57
C ALA A 257 3.08 -15.29 -19.49
N ALA A 258 2.90 -16.59 -19.35
CA ALA A 258 3.94 -17.60 -19.37
C ALA A 258 3.92 -18.31 -20.73
N LYS A 259 5.11 -18.53 -21.32
CA LYS A 259 5.31 -19.09 -22.67
C LYS A 259 4.63 -18.27 -23.78
N TRP A 260 4.82 -16.95 -23.79
CA TRP A 260 4.63 -16.21 -25.04
C TRP A 260 5.60 -16.76 -26.11
N PRO A 261 5.20 -16.90 -27.38
CA PRO A 261 6.10 -17.37 -28.43
C PRO A 261 7.31 -16.44 -28.54
N GLY A 262 8.43 -16.83 -27.93
CA GLY A 262 9.64 -16.02 -27.82
C GLY A 262 10.42 -15.85 -29.12
N LYS A 263 9.83 -16.18 -30.28
CA LYS A 263 10.46 -16.11 -31.60
C LYS A 263 9.52 -15.78 -32.77
N HIS A 264 8.21 -15.59 -32.55
CA HIS A 264 7.29 -15.24 -33.62
C HIS A 264 7.05 -13.73 -33.62
N HIS A 265 7.38 -13.10 -34.74
CA HIS A 265 7.24 -11.68 -35.03
C HIS A 265 5.76 -11.26 -34.84
N PRO A 266 5.38 -10.58 -33.76
CA PRO A 266 4.11 -9.89 -33.69
C PRO A 266 4.33 -8.56 -34.43
N ALA A 267 4.43 -8.57 -35.76
CA ALA A 267 4.07 -7.34 -36.48
C ALA A 267 2.60 -7.08 -36.11
N GLY A 268 2.14 -5.84 -35.94
CA GLY A 268 0.81 -5.42 -35.43
C GLY A 268 -0.31 -6.47 -35.42
N GLY A 269 -0.32 -7.34 -34.41
CA GLY A 269 -1.20 -8.48 -34.30
C GLY A 269 -2.25 -8.30 -33.21
N ASP A 270 -3.40 -8.95 -33.41
CA ASP A 270 -4.43 -9.07 -32.39
C ASP A 270 -4.21 -10.37 -31.63
N ILE A 271 -4.08 -10.30 -30.32
CA ILE A 271 -4.09 -11.49 -29.47
C ILE A 271 -5.48 -11.63 -28.85
N ALA A 272 -6.11 -12.77 -29.10
CA ALA A 272 -7.38 -13.12 -28.50
C ALA A 272 -7.17 -14.19 -27.42
N PHE A 273 -7.69 -13.92 -26.24
CA PHE A 273 -7.70 -14.77 -25.07
C PHE A 273 -9.12 -15.30 -24.86
N HIS A 274 -9.27 -16.60 -24.63
CA HIS A 274 -10.57 -17.19 -24.33
C HIS A 274 -10.62 -17.67 -22.88
N ALA A 275 -11.70 -17.31 -22.19
CA ALA A 275 -12.06 -17.82 -20.88
C ALA A 275 -13.24 -18.81 -20.98
#